data_AF-C3YEW3-F1
#
_entry.id   AF-C3YEW3-F1
#
_cell.length_a   1.000
_cell.length_b   1.000
_cell.length_c   1.000
_cell.angle_alpha   90.00
_cell.angle_beta   90.00
_cell.angle_gamma   90.00
#
_symmetry.space_group_name_H-M   'P 1'
#
loop_
_entity.id
_entity.type
_entity.pdbx_description
1 polymer ?
#
loop_
_entity_poly.entity_id
_entity_poly.type
_entity_poly.pdbx_seq_one_letter_code
_entity_poly.pdbx_strand_id
1 'polypeptide(L)'
;DIDECDAGICSEGYGCVNSPGSYTCTCAEGYSGQYCDDINECEEEPHPCGENTECENTDGSYTCNCVEGFKADLGGYNCTDIDECDPDFASSSLCSPHASCTNTPGSYVCTCREGY
;
A
#
# COMPACT_ATOMS: atom_id res chain seq x y z
N ASP A 1 -2.15 36.95 18.46
CA ASP A 1 -2.99 35.91 17.86
C ASP A 1 -2.95 34.72 18.79
N ILE A 2 -4.10 34.12 19.05
CA ILE A 2 -4.18 32.87 19.83
C ILE A 2 -4.42 31.76 18.83
N ASP A 3 -3.75 30.62 18.96
CA ASP A 3 -3.98 29.51 18.04
C ASP A 3 -5.23 28.73 18.49
N GLU A 4 -6.36 28.93 17.81
CA GLU A 4 -7.58 28.19 18.14
C GLU A 4 -7.51 26.71 17.73
N CYS A 5 -6.54 26.30 16.90
CA CYS A 5 -6.37 24.91 16.48
C CYS A 5 -5.80 24.03 17.62
N ASP A 6 -5.05 24.61 18.55
CA ASP A 6 -4.55 23.91 19.75
C ASP A 6 -5.68 23.43 20.68
N ALA A 7 -6.88 24.01 20.55
CA ALA A 7 -8.05 23.64 21.35
C ALA A 7 -8.87 22.48 20.76
N GLY A 8 -8.52 21.97 19.57
CA GLY A 8 -9.25 20.88 18.92
C GLY A 8 -10.69 21.24 18.56
N ILE A 9 -10.92 22.45 18.03
CA ILE A 9 -12.25 23.03 17.87
C ILE A 9 -13.02 22.53 16.62
N CYS A 10 -12.32 21.88 15.69
CA CYS A 10 -12.92 21.30 14.48
C CYS A 10 -13.41 19.86 14.71
N SER A 11 -14.41 19.44 13.93
CA SER A 11 -14.97 18.08 14.02
C SER A 11 -14.06 17.04 13.34
N GLU A 12 -14.31 15.75 13.58
CA GLU A 12 -13.65 14.64 12.88
C GLU A 12 -13.81 14.78 11.36
N GLY A 13 -12.75 14.52 10.58
CA GLY A 13 -12.68 14.79 9.14
C GLY A 13 -12.37 16.25 8.74
N TYR A 14 -12.29 17.19 9.69
CA TYR A 14 -11.96 18.60 9.43
C TYR A 14 -10.58 18.98 9.98
N GLY A 15 -9.74 19.55 9.12
CA GLY A 15 -8.49 20.23 9.48
C GLY A 15 -8.74 21.67 9.94
N CYS A 16 -7.83 22.20 10.76
CA CYS A 16 -7.90 23.55 11.29
C CYS A 16 -6.80 24.44 10.71
N VAL A 17 -7.17 25.63 10.24
CA VAL A 17 -6.24 26.66 9.78
C VAL A 17 -6.42 27.91 10.65
N ASN A 18 -5.40 28.22 11.46
CA ASN A 18 -5.36 29.44 12.25
C ASN A 18 -5.02 30.65 11.36
N SER A 19 -5.67 31.78 11.62
CA SER A 19 -5.45 33.05 10.93
C SER A 19 -5.47 34.22 11.92
N PRO A 20 -4.80 35.36 11.65
CA PRO A 20 -4.77 36.46 12.60
C PRO A 20 -6.18 36.96 13.02
N GLY A 21 -6.59 36.63 14.24
CA GLY A 21 -7.88 36.98 14.85
C GLY A 21 -9.06 36.07 14.50
N SER A 22 -8.85 34.91 13.85
CA SER A 22 -9.89 33.94 13.50
C SER A 22 -9.30 32.58 13.14
N TYR A 23 -10.13 31.55 13.03
CA TYR A 23 -9.74 30.27 12.44
C TYR A 23 -10.76 29.84 11.37
N THR A 24 -10.36 28.88 10.54
CA THR A 24 -11.28 28.20 9.63
C THR A 24 -11.10 26.70 9.72
N CYS A 25 -12.20 25.96 9.83
CA CYS A 25 -12.22 24.51 9.65
C CYS A 25 -12.48 24.20 8.18
N THR A 26 -11.58 23.44 7.56
CA THR A 26 -11.72 22.91 6.19
C THR A 26 -11.62 21.39 6.25
N CYS A 27 -11.95 20.67 5.17
CA CYS A 27 -11.69 19.22 5.18
C CYS A 27 -10.22 18.95 5.45
N ALA A 28 -9.95 17.93 6.27
CA ALA A 28 -8.60 17.45 6.48
C ALA A 28 -8.03 16.86 5.19
N GLU A 29 -6.72 16.65 5.15
CA GLU A 29 -6.08 15.87 4.08
C GLU A 29 -6.70 14.48 4.03
N GLY A 30 -7.02 13.97 2.84
CA GLY A 30 -7.75 12.71 2.65
C GLY A 30 -9.28 12.83 2.66
N TYR A 31 -9.86 14.03 2.84
CA TYR A 31 -11.31 14.22 2.90
C TYR A 31 -11.81 15.27 1.90
N SER A 32 -13.02 15.10 1.37
CA SER A 32 -13.62 16.03 0.41
C SER A 32 -15.14 16.17 0.51
N GLY A 33 -15.71 17.10 -0.26
CA GLY A 33 -17.16 17.33 -0.31
C GLY A 33 -17.71 18.24 0.80
N GLN A 34 -19.04 18.34 0.87
CA GLN A 34 -19.71 19.23 1.82
C GLN A 34 -19.59 18.73 3.27
N TYR A 35 -19.51 17.41 3.45
CA TYR A 35 -19.48 16.76 4.75
C TYR A 35 -18.09 16.24 5.12
N CYS A 36 -17.08 16.53 4.30
CA CYS A 36 -15.73 15.98 4.45
C CYS A 36 -15.79 14.46 4.58
N ASP A 37 -16.34 13.82 3.56
CA ASP A 37 -16.34 12.38 3.41
C ASP A 37 -14.93 11.94 2.98
N ASP A 38 -14.53 10.75 3.42
CA ASP A 38 -13.28 10.11 3.05
C ASP A 38 -13.13 10.02 1.52
N ILE A 39 -11.94 10.36 1.01
CA ILE A 39 -11.61 10.22 -0.40
C ILE A 39 -11.14 8.79 -0.62
N ASN A 40 -11.79 8.06 -1.53
CA ASN A 40 -11.28 6.75 -1.93
C ASN A 40 -10.15 6.89 -2.96
N GLU A 41 -8.90 6.97 -2.50
CA GLU A 41 -7.76 7.17 -3.41
C GLU A 41 -7.57 5.98 -4.37
N CYS A 42 -8.08 4.79 -4.03
CA CYS A 42 -8.06 3.60 -4.89
C CYS A 42 -9.02 3.68 -6.09
N GLU A 43 -10.00 4.58 -6.07
CA GLU A 43 -10.96 4.80 -7.17
C GLU A 43 -10.69 6.08 -7.97
N GLU A 44 -10.02 7.07 -7.37
CA GLU A 44 -9.74 8.36 -8.01
C GLU A 44 -8.54 8.32 -8.97
N GLU A 45 -7.49 7.56 -8.64
CA GLU A 45 -6.29 7.40 -9.47
C GLU A 45 -6.19 5.99 -10.06
N PRO A 46 -5.80 5.80 -11.33
CA PRO A 46 -5.71 4.48 -11.93
C PRO A 46 -4.64 3.57 -11.28
N HIS A 47 -3.61 4.15 -10.64
CA HIS A 47 -2.52 3.41 -9.97
C HIS A 47 -1.88 4.22 -8.81
N PRO A 48 -2.61 4.53 -7.72
CA PRO A 48 -2.08 5.35 -6.61
C PRO A 48 -0.88 4.70 -5.89
N CYS A 49 -0.74 3.38 -6.02
CA CYS A 49 0.25 2.57 -5.33
C CYS A 49 1.39 2.06 -6.22
N GLY A 50 1.36 2.31 -7.53
CA GLY A 50 2.37 1.80 -8.48
C GLY A 50 2.15 0.34 -8.91
N GLU A 51 3.13 -0.25 -9.61
CA GLU A 51 3.00 -1.61 -10.15
C GLU A 51 3.15 -2.70 -9.08
N ASN A 52 2.46 -3.84 -9.29
CA ASN A 52 2.47 -5.01 -8.39
C ASN A 52 2.04 -4.70 -6.95
N THR A 53 1.11 -3.75 -6.80
CA THR A 53 0.51 -3.38 -5.52
C THR A 53 -1.00 -3.55 -5.54
N GLU A 54 -1.56 -3.78 -4.37
CA GLU A 54 -2.98 -3.70 -4.07
C GLU A 54 -3.23 -2.46 -3.20
N CYS A 55 -4.16 -1.63 -3.62
CA CYS A 55 -4.59 -0.44 -2.89
C CYS A 55 -5.74 -0.81 -1.95
N GLU A 56 -5.63 -0.42 -0.68
CA GLU A 56 -6.69 -0.55 0.31
C GLU A 56 -6.99 0.85 0.89
N ASN A 57 -8.21 1.31 0.64
CA ASN A 57 -8.69 2.59 1.16
C ASN A 57 -8.89 2.52 2.69
N THR A 58 -8.52 3.59 3.39
CA THR A 58 -8.64 3.72 4.84
C THR A 58 -9.24 5.08 5.20
N ASP A 59 -9.79 5.23 6.40
CA ASP A 59 -10.38 6.51 6.79
C ASP A 59 -9.31 7.62 6.88
N GLY A 60 -9.38 8.59 5.96
CA GLY A 60 -8.47 9.71 5.79
C GLY A 60 -7.17 9.41 5.06
N SER A 61 -6.99 8.22 4.47
CA SER A 61 -5.80 7.85 3.71
C SER A 61 -5.96 6.53 2.95
N TYR A 62 -4.87 5.97 2.43
CA TYR A 62 -4.86 4.65 1.81
C TYR A 62 -3.57 3.91 2.15
N THR A 63 -3.61 2.59 2.04
CA THR A 63 -2.44 1.74 2.17
C THR A 63 -2.17 1.00 0.87
N CYS A 64 -0.88 0.82 0.57
CA CYS A 64 -0.39 0.13 -0.60
C CYS A 64 0.39 -1.11 -0.16
N ASN A 65 -0.13 -2.28 -0.48
CA ASN A 65 0.50 -3.55 -0.14
C ASN A 65 1.02 -4.23 -1.42
N CYS A 66 2.15 -4.93 -1.34
CA CYS A 66 2.58 -5.74 -2.48
C CYS A 66 1.60 -6.89 -2.70
N VAL A 67 1.27 -7.17 -3.96
CA VAL A 67 0.48 -8.36 -4.30
C VAL A 67 1.20 -9.64 -3.89
N GLU A 68 0.46 -10.73 -3.75
CA GLU A 68 1.04 -12.04 -3.43
C GLU A 68 2.16 -12.42 -4.42
N GLY A 69 3.26 -12.97 -3.90
CA GLY A 69 4.46 -13.27 -4.69
C GLY A 69 5.42 -12.10 -4.86
N PHE A 70 5.11 -10.92 -4.31
CA PHE A 70 6.00 -9.75 -4.34
C PHE A 70 6.32 -9.24 -2.93
N LYS A 71 7.50 -8.66 -2.76
CA LYS A 71 7.96 -8.04 -1.53
C LYS A 71 8.38 -6.60 -1.75
N ALA A 72 8.11 -5.75 -0.76
CA ALA A 72 8.59 -4.39 -0.77
C ALA A 72 10.13 -4.39 -0.75
N ASP A 73 10.73 -3.60 -1.63
CA ASP A 73 12.16 -3.30 -1.56
C ASP A 73 12.48 -2.52 -0.28
N LEU A 74 13.76 -2.40 0.08
CA LEU A 74 14.25 -1.64 1.24
C LEU A 74 13.80 -0.17 1.24
N GLY A 75 13.37 0.35 0.09
CA GLY A 75 12.79 1.69 -0.07
C GLY A 75 11.28 1.80 0.19
N GLY A 76 10.55 0.71 0.42
CA GLY A 76 9.13 0.70 0.84
C GLY A 76 8.08 0.99 -0.23
N TYR A 77 8.48 1.50 -1.42
CA TYR A 77 7.53 1.94 -2.46
C TYR A 77 7.53 1.08 -3.74
N ASN A 78 8.44 0.11 -3.87
CA ASN A 78 8.51 -0.75 -5.04
C ASN A 78 8.35 -2.21 -4.63
N CYS A 79 7.41 -2.89 -5.28
CA CYS A 79 7.19 -4.32 -5.10
C CYS A 79 8.02 -5.11 -6.11
N THR A 80 8.94 -5.92 -5.59
CA THR A 80 9.83 -6.78 -6.36
C THR A 80 9.41 -8.22 -6.21
N ASP A 81 9.53 -8.96 -7.30
CA ASP A 81 9.23 -10.39 -7.35
C ASP A 81 10.02 -11.16 -6.28
N ILE A 82 9.33 -12.06 -5.57
CA ILE A 82 9.97 -12.96 -4.62
C ILE A 82 10.50 -14.15 -5.43
N ASP A 83 11.82 -14.28 -5.52
CA ASP A 83 12.40 -15.49 -6.10
C ASP A 83 12.22 -16.67 -5.14
N GLU A 84 11.18 -17.48 -5.33
CA GLU A 84 10.94 -18.63 -4.46
C GLU A 84 11.94 -19.77 -4.70
N CYS A 85 12.71 -19.72 -5.79
CA CYS A 85 13.80 -20.64 -6.07
C CYS A 85 15.13 -20.23 -5.41
N ASP A 86 15.25 -19.01 -4.88
CA ASP A 86 16.43 -18.54 -4.15
C ASP A 86 16.62 -19.36 -2.86
N PRO A 87 17.80 -19.95 -2.60
CA PRO A 87 18.02 -20.81 -1.43
C PRO A 87 17.78 -20.13 -0.08
N ASP A 88 17.84 -18.80 0.00
CA ASP A 88 17.59 -18.03 1.22
C ASP A 88 16.07 -17.86 1.50
N PHE A 89 15.23 -17.98 0.47
CA PHE A 89 13.76 -17.90 0.55
C PHE A 89 13.05 -19.24 0.32
N ALA A 90 13.72 -20.17 -0.35
CA ALA A 90 13.19 -21.46 -0.71
C ALA A 90 12.95 -22.28 0.57
N SER A 91 11.67 -22.48 0.92
CA SER A 91 11.33 -23.55 1.84
C SER A 91 11.86 -24.86 1.25
N SER A 92 12.57 -25.65 2.05
CA SER A 92 13.26 -26.90 1.67
C SER A 92 12.37 -28.00 1.04
N SER A 93 11.12 -27.71 0.71
CA SER A 93 10.14 -28.60 0.07
C SER A 93 9.31 -27.91 -1.03
N LEU A 94 9.78 -26.80 -1.61
CA LEU A 94 9.05 -26.07 -2.65
C LEU A 94 8.75 -26.92 -3.90
N CYS A 95 9.76 -27.64 -4.39
CA CYS A 95 9.63 -28.58 -5.50
C CYS A 95 9.98 -30.00 -5.07
N SER A 96 9.49 -30.99 -5.82
CA SER A 96 9.95 -32.37 -5.70
C SER A 96 11.48 -32.45 -5.85
N PRO A 97 12.18 -33.35 -5.13
CA PRO A 97 13.63 -33.55 -5.30
C PRO A 97 14.03 -33.96 -6.74
N HIS A 98 13.08 -34.45 -7.53
CA HIS A 98 13.26 -34.79 -8.95
C HIS A 98 12.78 -33.71 -9.92
N ALA A 99 12.43 -32.52 -9.42
CA ALA A 99 12.06 -31.37 -10.22
C ALA A 99 13.13 -30.26 -10.14
N SER A 100 13.10 -29.37 -11.11
CA SER A 100 13.87 -28.13 -11.14
C SER A 100 12.90 -26.96 -10.95
N CYS A 101 13.28 -25.99 -10.11
CA CYS A 101 12.52 -24.77 -9.87
C CYS A 101 12.90 -23.71 -10.90
N THR A 102 11.89 -23.04 -11.47
CA THR A 102 12.05 -21.86 -12.33
C THR A 102 11.17 -20.75 -11.78
N ASN A 103 11.79 -19.64 -11.38
CA ASN A 103 11.07 -18.47 -10.89
C ASN A 103 10.29 -17.77 -12.01
N THR A 104 9.13 -17.22 -11.69
CA THR A 104 8.24 -16.50 -12.62
C THR A 104 7.64 -15.28 -11.91
N PRO A 105 7.23 -14.21 -12.61
CA PRO A 105 6.64 -13.05 -11.94
C PRO A 105 5.40 -13.44 -11.09
N GLY A 106 5.50 -13.25 -9.78
CA GLY A 106 4.51 -13.57 -8.75
C GLY A 106 4.39 -15.05 -8.37
N SER A 107 5.26 -15.94 -8.89
CA SER A 107 5.18 -17.37 -8.58
C SER A 107 6.41 -18.18 -9.05
N TYR A 108 6.33 -19.50 -8.98
CA TYR A 108 7.35 -20.40 -9.51
C TYR A 108 6.74 -21.60 -10.24
N VAL A 109 7.53 -22.22 -11.09
CA VAL A 109 7.17 -23.47 -11.79
C VAL A 109 8.20 -24.55 -11.47
N CYS A 110 7.72 -25.66 -10.92
CA CYS A 110 8.52 -26.88 -10.79
C CYS A 110 8.36 -27.75 -12.04
N THR A 111 9.46 -28.03 -12.74
CA THR A 111 9.46 -28.90 -13.91
C THR A 111 10.18 -30.21 -13.59
N CYS A 112 9.54 -31.37 -13.84
CA CYS A 112 10.19 -32.67 -13.66
C CYS A 112 11.45 -32.78 -14.53
N ARG A 113 12.51 -33.32 -13.95
CA ARG A 113 13.72 -33.65 -14.71
C ARG A 113 13.41 -34.80 -15.65
N GLU A 114 14.11 -34.84 -16.77
CA GLU A 114 13.93 -35.87 -17.79
C GLU A 114 13.97 -37.28 -17.17
N GLY A 115 12.92 -38.08 -17.39
CA GLY A 115 12.80 -39.44 -16.88
C GLY A 115 12.05 -39.60 -15.55
N TYR A 116 11.42 -38.55 -15.01
CA TYR A 116 10.57 -38.57 -13.81
C TYR A 116 9.16 -38.02 -14.05
#